data_AF-A0A6I1W5E2-F1
#
_entry.id   AF-A0A6I1W5E2-F1
#
_cell.length_a   1.000
_cell.length_b   1.000
_cell.length_c   1.000
_cell.angle_alpha   90.00
_cell.angle_beta   90.00
_cell.angle_gamma   90.00
#
_symmetry.space_group_name_H-M   'P 1'
#
loop_
_entity.id
_entity.type
_entity.pdbx_description
1 polymer ?
#
loop_
_entity_poly.entity_id
_entity_poly.type
_entity_poly.pdbx_seq_one_letter_code
_entity_poly.pdbx_strand_id
1 'polypeptide(L)'
;MRPFQLSDDAEHGFKPGTQLKELTRLYDFDRRLRLLVIDSIERIEVAARAAISNHMGPQHGAHWYLEARFFQRDYRHQALLDSIRSKQDKARLDHARESQRIDHSHATDARKAHLKNLRAKESYAR
;
A
#
# COMPACT_ATOMS: atom_id res chain seq x y z
N MET A 1 10.66 16.85 -8.98
CA MET A 1 10.85 18.12 -9.72
C MET A 1 10.04 19.19 -9.00
N ARG A 2 10.62 20.36 -8.67
CA ARG A 2 9.93 21.45 -7.95
C ARG A 2 9.73 22.63 -8.91
N PRO A 3 8.64 22.67 -9.70
CA PRO A 3 8.54 23.52 -10.89
C PRO A 3 8.57 25.02 -10.61
N PHE A 4 8.16 25.43 -9.41
CA PHE A 4 8.12 26.83 -8.96
C PHE A 4 9.33 27.25 -8.14
N GLN A 5 10.23 26.34 -7.77
CA GLN A 5 11.43 26.67 -7.01
C GLN A 5 12.62 26.95 -7.93
N LEU A 6 13.51 27.83 -7.47
CA LEU A 6 14.82 28.01 -8.07
C LEU A 6 15.62 26.71 -7.93
N SER A 7 16.29 26.30 -9.01
CA SER A 7 17.10 25.08 -9.00
C SER A 7 18.40 25.36 -8.25
N ASP A 8 18.84 24.40 -7.43
CA ASP A 8 20.08 24.47 -6.63
C ASP A 8 20.18 25.64 -5.63
N ASP A 9 19.03 26.18 -5.20
CA ASP A 9 18.98 27.16 -4.12
C ASP A 9 18.84 26.48 -2.75
N ALA A 10 19.83 26.74 -1.88
CA ALA A 10 19.88 26.24 -0.51
C ALA A 10 18.74 26.79 0.35
N GLU A 11 18.25 27.99 0.04
CA GLU A 11 17.15 28.66 0.75
C GLU A 11 15.77 28.25 0.19
N HIS A 12 15.73 27.39 -0.83
CA HIS A 12 14.50 26.89 -1.46
C HIS A 12 13.54 28.01 -1.95
N GLY A 13 14.11 29.11 -2.44
CA GLY A 13 13.39 30.26 -2.96
C GLY A 13 12.47 29.92 -4.14
N PHE A 14 11.37 30.66 -4.24
CA PHE A 14 10.46 30.57 -5.37
C PHE A 14 10.93 31.43 -6.54
N LYS A 15 10.64 30.99 -7.77
CA LYS A 15 10.90 31.77 -8.97
C LYS A 15 10.17 33.12 -8.88
N PRO A 16 10.79 34.24 -9.30
CA PRO A 16 10.14 35.55 -9.30
C PRO A 16 8.79 35.52 -10.01
N GLY A 17 7.77 36.17 -9.43
CA GLY A 17 6.42 36.23 -10.00
C GLY A 17 5.54 35.01 -9.73
N THR A 18 6.04 33.97 -9.04
CA THR A 18 5.24 32.81 -8.62
C THR A 18 4.12 33.24 -7.69
N GLN A 19 2.88 32.83 -8.00
CA GLN A 19 1.71 33.10 -7.16
C GLN A 19 1.21 31.83 -6.49
N LEU A 20 0.73 31.94 -5.24
CA LEU A 20 0.14 30.83 -4.48
C LEU A 20 -0.96 30.10 -5.29
N LYS A 21 -1.75 30.85 -6.05
CA LYS A 21 -2.82 30.32 -6.91
C LYS A 21 -2.33 29.29 -7.93
N GLU A 22 -1.12 29.46 -8.46
CA GLU A 22 -0.53 28.56 -9.44
C GLU A 22 -0.10 27.24 -8.78
N LEU A 23 0.49 27.33 -7.58
CA LEU A 23 0.82 26.17 -6.76
C LEU A 23 -0.42 25.36 -6.42
N THR A 24 -1.47 26.01 -5.92
CA THR A 24 -2.72 25.34 -5.57
C THR A 24 -3.35 24.64 -6.78
N ARG A 25 -3.35 25.29 -7.96
CA ARG A 25 -3.86 24.69 -9.19
C ARG A 25 -3.09 23.43 -9.60
N LEU A 26 -1.76 23.46 -9.56
CA LEU A 26 -0.94 22.30 -9.88
C LEU A 26 -1.21 21.16 -8.90
N TYR A 27 -1.25 21.48 -7.60
CA TYR A 27 -1.54 20.49 -6.56
C TYR A 27 -2.93 19.86 -6.73
N ASP A 28 -3.95 20.68 -7.02
CA ASP A 28 -5.32 20.19 -7.26
C ASP A 28 -5.40 19.32 -8.50
N PHE A 29 -4.68 19.67 -9.57
CA PHE A 29 -4.57 18.85 -10.76
C PHE A 29 -3.93 17.50 -10.44
N ASP A 30 -2.75 17.49 -9.80
CA ASP A 30 -2.04 16.27 -9.43
C ASP A 30 -2.88 15.37 -8.53
N ARG A 31 -3.60 15.96 -7.57
CA ARG A 31 -4.54 15.24 -6.70
C ARG A 31 -5.65 14.56 -7.52
N ARG A 32 -6.28 15.29 -8.45
CA ARG A 32 -7.35 14.72 -9.31
C ARG A 32 -6.82 13.63 -10.22
N LEU A 33 -5.65 13.85 -10.82
CA LEU A 33 -4.98 12.86 -11.66
C LEU A 33 -4.67 11.59 -10.86
N ARG A 34 -4.11 11.72 -9.66
CA ARG A 34 -3.83 10.59 -8.78
C ARG A 34 -5.08 9.76 -8.47
N LEU A 35 -6.21 10.41 -8.21
CA LEU A 35 -7.47 9.70 -7.96
C LEU A 35 -7.94 8.88 -9.16
N LEU A 36 -7.90 9.47 -10.37
CA LEU A 36 -8.26 8.77 -11.60
C LEU A 36 -7.33 7.59 -11.90
N VAL A 37 -6.03 7.78 -11.69
CA VAL A 37 -5.02 6.73 -11.91
C VAL A 37 -5.19 5.60 -10.91
N ILE A 38 -5.37 5.89 -9.62
CA ILE A 38 -5.56 4.87 -8.58
C ILE A 38 -6.84 4.06 -8.85
N ASP A 39 -7.96 4.69 -9.18
CA ASP A 39 -9.22 3.99 -9.54
C ASP A 39 -9.02 3.04 -10.73
N SER A 40 -8.26 3.49 -11.74
CA SER A 40 -7.98 2.67 -12.92
C SER A 40 -7.05 1.49 -12.61
N ILE A 41 -6.00 1.72 -11.82
CA ILE A 41 -5.05 0.68 -11.40
C ILE A 41 -5.75 -0.37 -10.54
N GLU A 42 -6.65 0.04 -9.63
CA GLU A 42 -7.40 -0.88 -8.78
C GLU A 42 -8.19 -1.90 -9.60
N ARG A 43 -8.91 -1.44 -10.64
CA ARG A 43 -9.66 -2.34 -11.54
C ARG A 43 -8.76 -3.34 -12.26
N ILE A 44 -7.60 -2.87 -12.73
CA ILE A 44 -6.61 -3.73 -13.40
C ILE A 44 -6.04 -4.76 -12.41
N GLU A 45 -5.72 -4.35 -11.19
CA GLU A 45 -5.20 -5.23 -10.15
C GLU A 45 -6.20 -6.33 -9.80
N VAL A 46 -7.47 -5.97 -9.56
CA VAL A 46 -8.53 -6.92 -9.24
C VAL A 46 -8.74 -7.91 -10.38
N ALA A 47 -8.80 -7.44 -11.62
CA ALA A 47 -8.95 -8.30 -12.80
C ALA A 47 -7.77 -9.27 -12.96
N ALA A 48 -6.54 -8.79 -12.84
CA ALA A 48 -5.35 -9.62 -12.94
C ALA A 48 -5.30 -10.68 -11.82
N ARG A 49 -5.57 -10.28 -10.57
CA ARG A 49 -5.60 -11.19 -9.41
C ARG A 49 -6.67 -12.27 -9.57
N ALA A 50 -7.85 -11.90 -10.07
CA ALA A 50 -8.94 -12.84 -10.33
C ALA A 50 -8.56 -13.81 -11.46
N ALA A 51 -8.02 -13.31 -12.57
CA ALA A 51 -7.60 -14.14 -13.70
C ALA A 51 -6.55 -15.19 -13.27
N ILE A 52 -5.52 -14.77 -12.55
CA ILE A 52 -4.47 -15.68 -12.06
C ILE A 52 -5.05 -16.69 -11.06
N SER A 53 -5.80 -16.23 -10.07
CA SER A 53 -6.34 -17.10 -9.01
C SER A 53 -7.36 -18.11 -9.54
N ASN A 54 -8.22 -17.71 -10.47
CA ASN A 54 -9.21 -18.61 -11.08
C ASN A 54 -8.58 -19.66 -11.98
N HIS A 55 -7.42 -19.36 -12.57
CA HIS A 55 -6.67 -20.33 -13.34
C HIS A 55 -5.86 -21.28 -12.44
N MET A 56 -5.06 -20.72 -11.54
CA MET A 56 -4.11 -21.48 -10.73
C MET A 56 -4.78 -22.22 -9.56
N GLY A 57 -5.75 -21.59 -8.90
CA GLY A 57 -6.37 -22.10 -7.67
C GLY A 57 -7.03 -23.47 -7.85
N PRO A 58 -7.93 -23.67 -8.83
CA PRO A 58 -8.60 -24.95 -9.04
C PRO A 58 -7.65 -26.09 -9.41
N GLN A 59 -6.56 -25.80 -10.11
CA GLN A 59 -5.64 -26.83 -10.63
C GLN A 59 -4.46 -27.13 -9.70
N HIS A 60 -4.02 -26.14 -8.92
CA HIS A 60 -2.77 -26.19 -8.16
C HIS A 60 -2.94 -25.80 -6.68
N GLY A 61 -4.18 -25.51 -6.25
CA GLY A 61 -4.51 -25.13 -4.88
C GLY A 61 -4.22 -23.66 -4.57
N ALA A 62 -4.66 -23.22 -3.39
CA ALA A 62 -4.59 -21.81 -2.97
C ALA A 62 -3.16 -21.29 -2.76
N HIS A 63 -2.18 -22.17 -2.56
CA HIS A 63 -0.79 -21.83 -2.25
C HIS A 63 0.19 -22.13 -3.40
N TRP A 64 -0.31 -22.21 -4.63
CA TRP A 64 0.50 -22.50 -5.82
C TRP A 64 1.77 -21.63 -5.92
N TYR A 65 1.73 -20.38 -5.47
CA TYR A 65 2.85 -19.45 -5.54
C TYR A 65 4.06 -19.86 -4.68
N LEU A 66 3.90 -20.82 -3.76
CA LEU A 66 5.00 -21.39 -2.98
C LEU A 66 5.88 -22.35 -3.81
N GLU A 67 5.38 -22.81 -4.96
CA GLU A 67 6.05 -23.81 -5.76
C GLU A 67 6.79 -23.17 -6.95
N ALA A 68 8.12 -23.19 -6.89
CA ALA A 68 8.98 -22.58 -7.92
C ALA A 68 8.72 -23.11 -9.35
N ARG A 69 8.20 -24.35 -9.47
CA ARG A 69 7.91 -25.00 -10.76
C ARG A 69 6.86 -24.28 -11.61
N PHE A 70 6.03 -23.43 -11.02
CA PHE A 70 5.03 -22.63 -11.75
C PHE A 70 5.58 -21.29 -12.26
N PHE A 71 6.85 -21.00 -12.01
CA PHE A 71 7.50 -19.77 -12.45
C PHE A 71 8.51 -20.06 -13.57
N GLN A 72 8.85 -19.03 -14.33
CA GLN A 72 9.93 -19.10 -15.32
C GLN A 72 11.25 -19.44 -14.63
N ARG A 73 12.11 -20.22 -15.30
CA ARG A 73 13.37 -20.73 -14.72
C ARG A 73 14.26 -19.64 -14.13
N ASP A 74 14.33 -18.49 -14.80
CA ASP A 74 15.20 -17.37 -14.41
C ASP A 74 14.48 -16.36 -13.49
N TYR A 75 13.23 -16.66 -13.11
CA TYR A 75 12.49 -15.84 -12.15
C TYR A 75 13.06 -16.02 -10.74
N ARG A 76 13.29 -14.90 -10.05
CA ARG A 76 13.79 -14.89 -8.67
C ARG A 76 12.68 -15.24 -7.67
N HIS A 77 12.21 -16.49 -7.70
CA HIS A 77 11.13 -16.99 -6.85
C HIS A 77 11.40 -16.78 -5.35
N GLN A 78 12.65 -17.02 -4.90
CA GLN A 78 13.01 -16.78 -3.51
C GLN A 78 12.82 -15.31 -3.11
N ALA A 79 13.16 -14.36 -3.99
CA ALA A 79 12.98 -12.93 -3.71
C ALA A 79 11.50 -12.54 -3.60
N LEU A 80 10.62 -13.20 -4.36
CA LEU A 80 9.16 -13.06 -4.19
C LEU A 80 8.74 -13.53 -2.79
N LEU A 81 9.17 -14.71 -2.38
CA LEU A 81 8.83 -15.26 -1.06
C LEU A 81 9.36 -14.40 0.08
N ASP A 82 10.60 -13.92 -0.02
CA ASP A 82 11.21 -13.03 0.96
C ASP A 82 10.43 -11.71 1.07
N SER A 83 9.99 -11.16 -0.07
CA SER A 83 9.16 -9.95 -0.11
C SER A 83 7.80 -10.18 0.57
N ILE A 84 7.14 -11.31 0.28
CA ILE A 84 5.86 -11.67 0.91
C ILE A 84 6.04 -11.81 2.42
N ARG A 85 7.06 -12.56 2.87
CA ARG A 85 7.34 -12.78 4.29
C ARG A 85 7.62 -11.45 5.01
N SER A 86 8.48 -10.61 4.44
CA SER A 86 8.80 -9.30 5.02
C SER A 86 7.55 -8.42 5.19
N LYS A 87 6.64 -8.41 4.20
CA LYS A 87 5.37 -7.68 4.29
C LYS A 87 4.45 -8.24 5.36
N GLN A 88 4.32 -9.57 5.45
CA GLN A 88 3.50 -10.23 6.46
C GLN A 88 4.05 -9.97 7.87
N ASP A 89 5.36 -10.06 8.07
CA ASP A 89 6.00 -9.78 9.35
C ASP A 89 5.79 -8.33 9.78
N LYS A 90 5.97 -7.37 8.86
CA LYS A 90 5.72 -5.96 9.13
C LYS A 90 4.25 -5.71 9.53
N ALA A 91 3.30 -6.26 8.77
CA ALA A 91 1.87 -6.11 9.07
C ALA A 91 1.51 -6.72 10.43
N ARG A 92 2.08 -7.88 10.76
CA ARG A 92 1.92 -8.53 12.07
C ARG A 92 2.45 -7.66 13.21
N LEU A 93 3.64 -7.08 13.05
CA LEU A 93 4.25 -6.19 14.05
C LEU A 93 3.43 -4.91 14.23
N ASP A 94 2.97 -4.30 13.14
CA ASP A 94 2.15 -3.08 13.18
C ASP A 94 0.80 -3.35 13.88
N HIS A 95 0.17 -4.48 13.59
CA HIS A 95 -1.04 -4.91 14.28
C HIS A 95 -0.80 -5.15 15.79
N ALA A 96 0.29 -5.80 16.16
CA ALA A 96 0.64 -6.05 17.56
C ALA A 96 0.86 -4.73 18.33
N ARG A 97 1.59 -3.78 17.74
CA ARG A 97 1.82 -2.44 18.32
C ARG A 97 0.52 -1.68 18.52
N GLU A 98 -0.35 -1.66 17.52
CA GLU A 98 -1.64 -0.97 17.64
C GLU A 98 -2.54 -1.62 18.68
N SER A 99 -2.56 -2.95 18.76
CA SER A 99 -3.27 -3.68 19.82
C SER A 99 -2.78 -3.29 21.21
N GLN A 100 -1.46 -3.21 21.41
CA GLN A 100 -0.87 -2.75 22.68
C GLN A 100 -1.27 -1.29 23.01
N ARG A 101 -1.28 -0.40 22.02
CA ARG A 101 -1.74 0.99 22.21
C ARG A 101 -3.21 1.06 22.65
N ILE A 102 -4.07 0.20 22.11
CA ILE A 102 -5.46 0.09 22.52
C ILE A 102 -5.56 -0.41 23.97
N ASP A 103 -4.73 -1.39 24.36
CA ASP A 103 -4.71 -1.92 25.72
C ASP A 103 -4.32 -0.87 26.77
N HIS A 104 -3.36 -0.02 26.44
CA HIS A 104 -2.93 1.08 27.30
C HIS A 104 -3.89 2.28 27.32
N SER A 105 -4.96 2.27 26.52
CA SER A 105 -5.96 3.34 26.54
C SER A 105 -6.87 3.25 27.77
N HIS A 106 -7.43 4.39 28.19
CA HIS A 106 -8.44 4.46 29.26
C HIS A 106 -9.85 4.01 28.82
N ALA A 107 -9.99 3.39 27.65
CA ALA A 107 -11.27 2.89 27.17
C ALA A 107 -11.75 1.69 28.00
N THR A 108 -13.07 1.44 27.99
CA THR A 108 -13.64 0.23 28.59
C THR A 108 -13.20 -1.03 27.85
N ASP A 109 -13.17 -2.18 28.52
CA ASP A 109 -12.72 -3.44 27.91
C ASP A 109 -13.57 -3.85 26.70
N ALA A 110 -14.89 -3.62 26.75
CA ALA A 110 -15.78 -3.83 25.61
C ALA A 110 -15.40 -2.95 24.41
N ARG A 111 -14.99 -1.70 24.65
CA ARG A 111 -14.53 -0.78 23.60
C ARG A 111 -13.17 -1.19 23.06
N LYS A 112 -12.24 -1.62 23.92
CA LYS A 112 -10.92 -2.15 23.51
C LYS A 112 -11.07 -3.38 22.61
N ALA A 113 -11.90 -4.35 23.00
CA ALA A 113 -12.18 -5.54 22.20
C ALA A 113 -12.77 -5.20 20.83
N HIS A 114 -13.71 -4.25 20.79
CA HIS A 114 -14.30 -3.77 19.53
C HIS A 114 -13.25 -3.11 18.62
N LEU A 115 -12.40 -2.22 19.17
CA LEU A 115 -11.35 -1.55 18.41
C LEU A 115 -10.32 -2.54 17.85
N LYS A 116 -9.92 -3.55 18.64
CA LYS A 116 -9.03 -4.62 18.16
C LYS A 116 -9.66 -5.43 17.02
N ASN A 117 -10.95 -5.74 17.10
CA ASN A 117 -11.66 -6.44 16.03
C ASN A 117 -11.72 -5.62 14.73
N LEU A 118 -11.99 -4.31 14.84
CA LEU A 118 -11.94 -3.41 13.69
C LEU A 118 -10.55 -3.36 13.07
N ARG A 119 -9.50 -3.23 13.88
CA ARG A 119 -8.10 -3.23 13.39
C ARG A 119 -7.70 -4.54 12.72
N ALA A 120 -8.16 -5.68 13.24
CA ALA A 120 -7.93 -6.97 12.61
C ALA A 120 -8.60 -7.08 11.23
N LYS A 121 -9.74 -6.41 11.01
CA LYS A 121 -10.43 -6.36 9.71
C LYS A 121 -9.80 -5.38 8.72
N GLU A 122 -9.31 -4.24 9.22
CA GLU A 122 -8.68 -3.19 8.42
C GLU A 122 -7.24 -3.51 8.03
N SER A 123 -6.55 -4.36 8.80
CA SER A 123 -5.21 -4.84 8.46
C SER A 123 -5.31 -5.84 7.30
N TYR A 124 -5.04 -5.36 6.08
CA TYR A 124 -5.11 -6.09 4.80
C TYR A 124 -4.12 -7.28 4.65
N ALA A 125 -3.51 -7.77 5.72
CA ALA A 125 -2.73 -9.00 5.68
C ALA A 125 -3.69 -10.21 5.70
N ARG A 126 -4.35 -10.47 4.57
CA ARG A 126 -4.83 -11.82 4.24
C ARG A 126 -3.70 -12.61 3.58
#